data_AF-A0A5A7S3I5-F1
#
_entry.id   AF-A0A5A7S3I5-F1
#
_cell.length_a   1.000
_cell.length_b   1.000
_cell.length_c   1.000
_cell.angle_alpha   90.00
_cell.angle_beta   90.00
_cell.angle_gamma   90.00
#
_symmetry.space_group_name_H-M   'P 1'
#
loop_
_entity.id
_entity.type
_entity.pdbx_description
1 polymer ?
#
loop_
_entity_poly.entity_id
_entity_poly.type
_entity_poly.pdbx_seq_one_letter_code
_entity_poly.pdbx_strand_id
1 'polypeptide(L)'
;MPKPLLEGMLPSDDKEWLLTNGLGGYASTTLMGNLRRKFHGLLIASLSPPVKRWVFVSDIEDEICIDGVPRRFKNHAFKLSPLPKFICDFGKIIVEKTFVMPHRENTLIIRYRSLDGSNFRLKIRPILNSRHFYDLNGGGVSFRTDIEDGEILIKPDNVDKSLRIICNFAGFKRNFVWKELRYDIDRERGEGWIDHGLEIGEVELVSKGGEAYVVFTVEDKDYDPELEIKKEIDRRESLINASGLPSEMSPLLLAADSFVVKRGNHSTIIAGYHWF
;
A
#
# COMPACT_ATOMS: atom_id res chain seq x y z
N MET A 1 19.87 -25.96 -7.70
CA MET A 1 19.09 -25.52 -6.53
C MET A 1 17.65 -25.31 -6.98
N PRO A 2 16.63 -25.72 -6.21
CA PRO A 2 15.24 -25.38 -6.53
C PRO A 2 15.09 -23.86 -6.61
N LYS A 3 14.37 -23.36 -7.63
CA LYS A 3 13.99 -21.94 -7.66
C LYS A 3 13.06 -21.66 -6.48
N PRO A 4 13.22 -20.53 -5.76
CA PRO A 4 12.24 -20.12 -4.76
C PRO A 4 10.84 -20.08 -5.37
N LEU A 5 9.84 -20.53 -4.62
CA LEU A 5 8.43 -20.30 -4.96
C LEU A 5 8.21 -18.78 -5.12
N LEU A 6 7.54 -18.37 -6.20
CA LEU A 6 7.10 -16.99 -6.47
C LEU A 6 8.22 -15.98 -6.83
N GLU A 7 9.29 -16.42 -7.49
CA GLU A 7 10.31 -15.49 -8.00
C GLU A 7 9.96 -14.94 -9.40
N GLY A 8 9.85 -13.62 -9.52
CA GLY A 8 9.76 -12.93 -10.82
C GLY A 8 8.47 -13.23 -11.59
N MET A 9 7.32 -12.88 -11.00
CA MET A 9 6.01 -13.08 -11.61
C MET A 9 5.71 -11.98 -12.63
N LEU A 10 5.15 -12.36 -13.78
CA LEU A 10 4.55 -11.40 -14.71
C LEU A 10 3.24 -10.86 -14.10
N PRO A 11 3.09 -9.53 -13.98
CA PRO A 11 1.87 -8.89 -13.50
C PRO A 11 0.66 -9.18 -14.38
N SER A 12 -0.49 -9.39 -13.73
CA SER A 12 -1.77 -9.68 -14.36
C SER A 12 -2.93 -9.35 -13.41
N ASP A 13 -4.12 -9.11 -13.97
CA ASP A 13 -5.32 -8.74 -13.21
C ASP A 13 -6.08 -9.91 -12.56
N ASP A 14 -5.69 -11.14 -12.91
CA ASP A 14 -6.19 -12.39 -12.32
C ASP A 14 -5.40 -12.82 -11.07
N LYS A 15 -4.30 -12.11 -10.74
CA LYS A 15 -3.47 -12.38 -9.57
C LYS A 15 -3.52 -11.20 -8.63
N GLU A 16 -3.69 -11.49 -7.35
CA GLU A 16 -3.77 -10.52 -6.26
C GLU A 16 -2.57 -10.72 -5.32
N TRP A 17 -2.14 -9.64 -4.66
CA TRP A 17 -1.15 -9.72 -3.58
C TRP A 17 -1.74 -9.21 -2.27
N LEU A 18 -1.16 -9.65 -1.16
CA LEU A 18 -1.58 -9.29 0.19
C LEU A 18 -0.36 -8.92 1.03
N LEU A 19 -0.47 -7.81 1.74
CA LEU A 19 0.46 -7.38 2.78
C LEU A 19 -0.34 -7.00 4.02
N THR A 20 0.05 -7.52 5.17
CA THR A 20 -0.73 -7.36 6.41
C THR A 20 0.13 -6.75 7.51
N ASN A 21 -0.52 -6.12 8.50
CA ASN A 21 0.16 -5.48 9.62
C ASN A 21 0.02 -6.23 10.95
N GLY A 22 -0.56 -7.43 10.98
CA GLY A 22 -0.82 -8.19 12.22
C GLY A 22 -1.90 -7.57 13.13
N LEU A 23 -2.58 -6.50 12.72
CA LEU A 23 -3.78 -5.97 13.37
C LEU A 23 -5.06 -6.36 12.62
N GLY A 24 -4.97 -7.13 11.53
CA GLY A 24 -6.07 -7.33 10.60
C GLY A 24 -6.27 -6.17 9.62
N GLY A 25 -5.39 -5.16 9.63
CA GLY A 25 -5.24 -4.19 8.56
C GLY A 25 -4.30 -4.71 7.46
N TYR A 26 -4.47 -4.22 6.24
CA TYR A 26 -3.77 -4.75 5.08
C TYR A 26 -3.71 -3.76 3.89
N ALA A 27 -2.85 -4.11 2.93
CA ALA A 27 -2.78 -3.57 1.59
C ALA A 27 -2.93 -4.73 0.58
N SER A 28 -3.72 -4.52 -0.47
CA SER A 28 -3.98 -5.52 -1.50
C SER A 28 -4.58 -4.92 -2.76
N THR A 29 -4.01 -5.29 -3.92
CA THR A 29 -4.52 -4.99 -5.26
C THR A 29 -4.21 -6.16 -6.20
N THR A 30 -4.59 -6.06 -7.48
CA THR A 30 -4.04 -6.99 -8.48
C THR A 30 -2.55 -6.75 -8.69
N LEU A 31 -1.85 -7.68 -9.35
CA LEU A 31 -0.45 -7.44 -9.72
C LEU A 31 -0.30 -6.31 -10.75
N MET A 32 -1.36 -5.94 -11.48
CA MET A 32 -1.36 -4.74 -12.33
C MET A 32 -1.64 -3.45 -11.55
N GLY A 33 -1.99 -3.54 -10.27
CA GLY A 33 -2.36 -2.40 -9.42
C GLY A 33 -3.85 -2.07 -9.44
N ASN A 34 -4.68 -2.79 -10.20
CA ASN A 34 -6.10 -2.47 -10.34
C ASN A 34 -6.93 -2.92 -9.12
N LEU A 35 -7.99 -2.17 -8.84
CA LEU A 35 -8.98 -2.49 -7.81
C LEU A 35 -10.16 -3.22 -8.46
N ARG A 36 -10.29 -4.53 -8.22
CA ARG A 36 -11.33 -5.40 -8.80
C ARG A 36 -12.44 -5.80 -7.82
N ARG A 37 -12.22 -5.53 -6.53
CA ARG A 37 -13.13 -5.79 -5.41
C ARG A 37 -13.15 -4.60 -4.47
N LYS A 38 -14.25 -4.37 -3.76
CA LYS A 38 -14.39 -3.34 -2.71
C LYS A 38 -13.45 -3.52 -1.52
N PHE A 39 -12.87 -4.70 -1.41
CA PHE A 39 -11.87 -5.07 -0.41
C PHE A 39 -10.43 -4.82 -0.86
N HIS A 40 -10.19 -4.36 -2.09
CA HIS A 40 -8.87 -3.88 -2.52
C HIS A 40 -8.66 -2.45 -2.01
N GLY A 41 -7.40 -2.14 -1.71
CA GLY A 41 -6.96 -0.86 -1.19
C GLY A 41 -5.51 -0.92 -0.74
N LEU A 42 -4.85 0.24 -0.68
CA LEU A 42 -3.46 0.34 -0.24
C LEU A 42 -3.32 0.53 1.28
N LEU A 43 -4.30 1.15 1.94
CA LEU A 43 -4.35 1.22 3.40
C LEU A 43 -5.77 0.94 3.90
N ILE A 44 -5.99 -0.32 4.27
CA ILE A 44 -7.20 -0.77 4.95
C ILE A 44 -6.83 -0.98 6.42
N ALA A 45 -7.16 0.00 7.26
CA ALA A 45 -6.79 0.03 8.67
C ALA A 45 -7.79 -0.75 9.52
N SER A 46 -7.33 -1.52 10.51
CA SER A 46 -8.21 -2.09 11.53
C SER A 46 -8.29 -1.14 12.72
N LEU A 47 -9.44 -0.49 12.88
CA LEU A 47 -9.67 0.50 13.94
C LEU A 47 -10.05 -0.15 15.29
N SER A 48 -10.33 -1.45 15.29
CA SER A 48 -10.55 -2.25 16.50
C SER A 48 -10.04 -3.67 16.27
N PRO A 49 -8.72 -3.93 16.38
CA PRO A 49 -8.10 -5.18 15.94
C PRO A 49 -8.80 -6.47 16.40
N PRO A 50 -9.08 -7.44 15.50
CA PRO A 50 -8.80 -7.44 14.07
C PRO A 50 -9.96 -6.97 13.17
N VAL A 51 -10.94 -6.25 13.72
CA VAL A 51 -12.20 -5.86 13.09
C VAL A 51 -12.31 -4.34 12.87
N LYS A 52 -13.50 -3.86 12.46
CA LYS A 52 -13.76 -2.46 12.10
C LYS A 52 -12.74 -1.94 11.09
N ARG A 53 -12.69 -2.61 9.94
CA ARG A 53 -11.73 -2.27 8.88
C ARG A 53 -12.24 -1.09 8.08
N TRP A 54 -11.36 -0.12 7.88
CA TRP A 54 -11.67 1.15 7.26
C TRP A 54 -10.69 1.44 6.13
N VAL A 55 -11.22 1.80 4.95
CA VAL A 55 -10.39 2.13 3.79
C VAL A 55 -10.01 3.60 3.86
N PHE A 56 -8.72 3.90 3.98
CA PHE A 56 -8.18 5.27 3.98
C PHE A 56 -7.52 5.63 2.65
N VAL A 57 -6.79 4.68 2.05
CA VAL A 57 -6.13 4.86 0.75
C VAL A 57 -6.60 3.75 -0.17
N SER A 58 -7.39 4.11 -1.18
CA SER A 58 -7.84 3.17 -2.21
C SER A 58 -6.70 2.85 -3.16
N ASP A 59 -6.04 3.87 -3.70
CA ASP A 59 -4.98 3.70 -4.68
C ASP A 59 -4.02 4.90 -4.72
N ILE A 60 -2.98 4.80 -5.53
CA ILE A 60 -2.03 5.86 -5.84
C ILE A 60 -1.71 5.83 -7.34
N GLU A 61 -1.91 6.96 -8.03
CA GLU A 61 -1.37 7.11 -9.38
C GLU A 61 0.03 7.71 -9.30
N ASP A 62 1.03 7.03 -9.84
CA ASP A 62 2.43 7.48 -9.83
C ASP A 62 3.03 7.64 -11.23
N GLU A 63 3.82 8.70 -11.38
CA GLU A 63 4.51 9.10 -12.62
C GLU A 63 5.95 9.50 -12.33
N ILE A 64 6.89 9.04 -13.16
CA ILE A 64 8.28 9.52 -13.17
C ILE A 64 8.49 10.51 -14.31
N CYS A 65 9.35 11.52 -14.11
CA CYS A 65 9.75 12.42 -15.19
C CYS A 65 11.08 11.99 -15.80
N ILE A 66 11.09 11.63 -17.08
CA ILE A 66 12.30 11.25 -17.84
C ILE A 66 12.46 12.21 -19.01
N ASP A 67 13.59 12.91 -19.05
CA ASP A 67 13.89 13.97 -20.04
C ASP A 67 12.78 15.02 -20.15
N GLY A 68 12.13 15.37 -19.03
CA GLY A 68 11.03 16.32 -19.01
C GLY A 68 9.65 15.73 -19.37
N VAL A 69 9.57 14.46 -19.77
CA VAL A 69 8.33 13.78 -20.16
C VAL A 69 7.80 12.93 -19.00
N PRO A 70 6.55 13.11 -18.55
CA PRO A 70 5.94 12.25 -17.54
C PRO A 70 5.65 10.86 -18.11
N ARG A 71 5.98 9.82 -17.34
CA ARG A 71 5.69 8.41 -17.66
C ARG A 71 5.06 7.74 -16.45
N ARG A 72 3.88 7.16 -16.63
CA ARG A 72 3.19 6.38 -15.59
C ARG A 72 3.96 5.13 -15.24
N PHE A 73 3.95 4.78 -13.96
CA PHE A 73 4.48 3.50 -13.51
C PHE A 73 3.69 2.35 -14.16
N LYS A 74 4.43 1.37 -14.67
CA LYS A 74 3.89 0.13 -15.21
C LYS A 74 4.60 -1.04 -14.55
N ASN A 75 3.84 -1.98 -14.03
CA ASN A 75 4.38 -3.15 -13.36
C ASN A 75 4.91 -4.13 -14.41
N HIS A 76 6.24 -4.30 -14.50
CA HIS A 76 6.88 -5.24 -15.44
C HIS A 76 7.14 -6.60 -14.80
N ALA A 77 7.51 -6.61 -13.51
CA ALA A 77 7.70 -7.83 -12.74
C ALA A 77 7.27 -7.62 -11.29
N PHE A 78 6.87 -8.69 -10.62
CA PHE A 78 6.50 -8.70 -9.21
C PHE A 78 7.31 -9.73 -8.43
N LYS A 79 7.70 -9.38 -7.21
CA LYS A 79 8.24 -10.30 -6.20
C LYS A 79 7.49 -10.09 -4.89
N LEU A 80 7.01 -11.17 -4.28
CA LEU A 80 6.26 -11.10 -3.02
C LEU A 80 7.17 -11.04 -1.79
N SER A 81 8.32 -11.71 -1.84
CA SER A 81 9.17 -11.97 -0.68
C SER A 81 10.54 -11.28 -0.81
N PRO A 82 11.12 -10.74 0.28
CA PRO A 82 10.55 -10.69 1.64
C PRO A 82 9.47 -9.63 1.81
N LEU A 83 9.37 -8.67 0.88
CA LEU A 83 8.34 -7.63 0.84
C LEU A 83 7.79 -7.52 -0.59
N PRO A 84 6.48 -7.23 -0.77
CA PRO A 84 5.89 -7.03 -2.08
C PRO A 84 6.58 -5.88 -2.80
N LYS A 85 7.09 -6.16 -4.00
CA LYS A 85 7.76 -5.18 -4.83
C LYS A 85 7.44 -5.36 -6.31
N PHE A 86 7.26 -4.24 -6.99
CA PHE A 86 7.15 -4.17 -8.43
C PHE A 86 8.43 -3.60 -9.03
N ILE A 87 8.85 -4.16 -10.16
CA ILE A 87 9.91 -3.61 -10.99
C ILE A 87 9.25 -2.85 -12.13
N CYS A 88 9.62 -1.58 -12.28
CA CYS A 88 9.12 -0.67 -13.30
C CYS A 88 10.28 -0.23 -14.19
N ASP A 89 10.28 -0.71 -15.43
CA ASP A 89 11.30 -0.37 -16.42
C ASP A 89 10.84 0.82 -17.27
N PHE A 90 11.65 1.86 -17.31
CA PHE A 90 11.43 3.03 -18.15
C PHE A 90 12.48 3.18 -19.27
N GLY A 91 13.28 2.14 -19.52
CA GLY A 91 14.36 2.07 -20.50
C GLY A 91 15.66 2.74 -20.04
N LYS A 92 15.57 3.96 -19.50
CA LYS A 92 16.72 4.70 -18.96
C LYS A 92 17.00 4.43 -17.49
N ILE A 93 15.96 4.11 -16.74
CA ILE A 93 16.01 3.88 -15.30
C ILE A 93 15.04 2.75 -14.98
N ILE A 94 15.45 1.87 -14.08
CA ILE A 94 14.59 0.84 -13.51
C ILE A 94 14.32 1.24 -12.07
N VAL A 95 13.04 1.37 -11.72
CA VAL A 95 12.60 1.73 -10.37
C VAL A 95 11.91 0.53 -9.72
N GLU A 96 12.37 0.16 -8.54
CA GLU A 96 11.71 -0.77 -7.63
C GLU A 96 10.70 0.00 -6.77
N LYS A 97 9.42 -0.39 -6.82
CA LYS A 97 8.35 0.09 -5.93
C LYS A 97 8.05 -0.97 -4.89
N THR A 98 8.47 -0.78 -3.65
CA THR A 98 8.29 -1.71 -2.53
C THR A 98 7.23 -1.21 -1.56
N PHE A 99 6.35 -2.11 -1.11
CA PHE A 99 5.30 -1.82 -0.13
C PHE A 99 5.63 -2.46 1.21
N VAL A 100 5.49 -1.70 2.29
CA VAL A 100 5.76 -2.16 3.65
C VAL A 100 4.66 -1.69 4.59
N MET A 101 4.19 -2.59 5.45
CA MET A 101 3.35 -2.23 6.58
C MET A 101 4.12 -2.58 7.85
N PRO A 102 4.51 -1.59 8.67
CA PRO A 102 5.13 -1.85 9.96
C PRO A 102 4.23 -2.76 10.82
N HIS A 103 4.85 -3.75 11.47
CA HIS A 103 4.09 -4.70 12.27
C HIS A 103 3.40 -3.99 13.45
N ARG A 104 2.10 -4.25 13.60
CA ARG A 104 1.20 -3.68 14.61
C ARG A 104 0.88 -2.20 14.46
N GLU A 105 0.91 -1.70 13.22
CA GLU A 105 0.57 -0.30 12.92
C GLU A 105 -0.32 -0.19 11.69
N ASN A 106 -1.31 0.69 11.72
CA ASN A 106 -2.14 1.02 10.55
C ASN A 106 -1.39 2.04 9.67
N THR A 107 -0.31 1.56 9.07
CA THR A 107 0.60 2.37 8.26
C THR A 107 1.01 1.61 7.01
N LEU A 108 1.09 2.33 5.91
CA LEU A 108 1.71 1.88 4.67
C LEU A 108 2.88 2.79 4.34
N ILE A 109 4.03 2.19 4.06
CA ILE A 109 5.21 2.84 3.49
C ILE A 109 5.38 2.32 2.07
N ILE A 110 5.45 3.24 1.11
CA ILE A 110 5.83 2.95 -0.28
C ILE A 110 7.23 3.52 -0.51
N ARG A 111 8.19 2.65 -0.81
CA ARG A 111 9.55 3.03 -1.22
C ARG A 111 9.68 2.91 -2.73
N TYR A 112 10.13 3.98 -3.36
CA TYR A 112 10.58 4.01 -4.74
C TYR A 112 12.11 4.07 -4.75
N ARG A 113 12.76 3.11 -5.40
CA ARG A 113 14.23 3.03 -5.47
C ARG A 113 14.70 2.82 -6.90
N SER A 114 15.58 3.66 -7.40
CA SER A 114 16.31 3.39 -8.64
C SER A 114 17.38 2.32 -8.41
N LEU A 115 17.45 1.34 -9.30
CA LEU A 115 18.40 0.22 -9.15
C LEU A 115 19.84 0.61 -9.44
N ASP A 116 20.06 1.68 -10.21
CA ASP A 116 21.37 2.25 -10.53
C ASP A 116 21.79 3.38 -9.57
N GLY A 117 20.94 3.74 -8.61
CA GLY A 117 21.16 4.84 -7.67
C GLY A 117 20.93 6.24 -8.25
N SER A 118 20.48 6.35 -9.51
CA SER A 118 20.19 7.64 -10.15
C SER A 118 19.02 8.34 -9.46
N ASN A 119 19.12 9.65 -9.24
CA ASN A 119 17.99 10.42 -8.74
C ASN A 119 16.92 10.63 -9.82
N PHE A 120 15.66 10.68 -9.41
CA PHE A 120 14.50 10.92 -10.26
C PHE A 120 13.49 11.85 -9.61
N ARG A 121 12.63 12.43 -10.44
CA ARG A 121 11.45 13.18 -9.99
C ARG A 121 10.22 12.29 -10.09
N LEU A 122 9.47 12.22 -9.01
CA LEU A 122 8.27 11.41 -8.85
C LEU A 122 7.09 12.36 -8.62
N LYS A 123 5.97 12.06 -9.27
CA LYS A 123 4.67 12.67 -8.99
C LYS A 123 3.72 11.58 -8.55
N ILE A 124 3.02 11.82 -7.45
CA ILE A 124 1.99 10.91 -6.97
C ILE A 124 0.65 11.64 -6.85
N ARG A 125 -0.44 10.92 -7.09
CA ARG A 125 -1.81 11.38 -6.85
C ARG A 125 -2.52 10.34 -5.98
N PRO A 126 -2.55 10.54 -4.66
CA PRO A 126 -3.24 9.64 -3.75
C PRO A 126 -4.76 9.69 -3.98
N ILE A 127 -5.39 8.53 -4.09
CA ILE A 127 -6.84 8.38 -4.17
C ILE A 127 -7.32 7.84 -2.83
N LEU A 128 -7.95 8.72 -2.06
CA LEU A 128 -8.38 8.46 -0.69
C LEU A 128 -9.82 7.97 -0.63
N ASN A 129 -10.16 7.27 0.43
CA ASN A 129 -11.54 6.94 0.75
C ASN A 129 -11.75 7.04 2.26
N SER A 130 -13.00 6.98 2.70
CA SER A 130 -13.33 6.85 4.11
C SER A 130 -14.64 6.08 4.22
N ARG A 131 -14.53 4.77 4.34
CA ARG A 131 -15.67 3.86 4.47
C ARG A 131 -15.28 2.61 5.21
N HIS A 132 -16.27 1.94 5.79
CA HIS A 132 -16.08 0.56 6.20
C HIS A 132 -15.81 -0.30 4.97
N PHE A 133 -14.94 -1.29 5.08
CA PHE A 133 -14.51 -2.11 3.93
C PHE A 133 -15.63 -2.97 3.30
N TYR A 134 -16.75 -3.21 4.02
CA TYR A 134 -17.95 -3.87 3.46
C TYR A 134 -18.84 -2.92 2.65
N ASP A 135 -18.70 -1.61 2.85
CA ASP A 135 -19.55 -0.59 2.25
C ASP A 135 -18.93 -0.03 0.96
N LEU A 136 -19.66 0.87 0.31
CA LEU A 136 -19.23 1.69 -0.81
C LEU A 136 -19.44 3.16 -0.45
N ASN A 137 -18.59 4.04 -0.97
CA ASN A 137 -18.73 5.48 -0.83
C ASN A 137 -19.49 6.03 -2.04
N GLY A 138 -20.64 6.66 -1.80
CA GLY A 138 -21.43 7.34 -2.82
C GLY A 138 -20.92 8.73 -3.22
N GLY A 139 -19.75 9.16 -2.71
CA GLY A 139 -19.17 10.49 -2.94
C GLY A 139 -19.62 11.58 -1.97
N GLY A 140 -20.26 11.20 -0.86
CA GLY A 140 -20.83 12.14 0.13
C GLY A 140 -19.90 12.50 1.29
N VAL A 141 -18.74 11.84 1.41
CA VAL A 141 -17.77 12.10 2.50
C VAL A 141 -17.02 13.39 2.24
N SER A 142 -16.95 14.27 3.25
CA SER A 142 -16.10 15.46 3.18
C SER A 142 -14.73 15.19 3.77
N PHE A 143 -13.68 15.69 3.11
CA PHE A 143 -12.30 15.61 3.59
C PHE A 143 -11.77 17.01 3.83
N ARG A 144 -11.30 17.28 5.05
CA ARG A 144 -10.50 18.48 5.33
C ARG A 144 -9.03 18.15 5.08
N THR A 145 -8.31 19.08 4.46
CA THR A 145 -6.89 18.91 4.12
C THR A 145 -6.08 20.08 4.65
N ASP A 146 -5.13 19.77 5.52
CA ASP A 146 -4.20 20.71 6.12
C ASP A 146 -2.75 20.30 5.78
N ILE A 147 -1.84 21.27 5.83
CA ILE A 147 -0.40 21.01 5.73
C ILE A 147 0.20 21.45 7.06
N GLU A 148 0.79 20.50 7.78
CA GLU A 148 1.40 20.71 9.09
C GLU A 148 2.80 20.07 9.05
N ASP A 149 3.83 20.82 9.44
CA ASP A 149 5.21 20.35 9.53
C ASP A 149 5.77 19.61 8.29
N GLY A 150 5.31 19.98 7.09
CA GLY A 150 5.74 19.35 5.84
C GLY A 150 5.04 18.01 5.54
N GLU A 151 3.91 17.76 6.18
CA GLU A 151 3.04 16.61 5.96
C GLU A 151 1.66 17.06 5.48
N ILE A 152 0.94 16.16 4.81
CA ILE A 152 -0.45 16.42 4.41
C ILE A 152 -1.37 15.68 5.39
N LEU A 153 -2.12 16.43 6.18
CA LEU A 153 -3.12 15.91 7.11
C LEU A 153 -4.49 15.89 6.42
N ILE A 154 -5.15 14.73 6.44
CA ILE A 154 -6.48 14.53 5.84
C ILE A 154 -7.44 14.04 6.92
N LYS A 155 -8.53 14.77 7.14
CA LYS A 155 -9.57 14.43 8.11
C LYS A 155 -10.92 14.20 7.43
N PRO A 156 -11.34 12.93 7.25
CA PRO A 156 -12.72 12.63 6.86
C PRO A 156 -13.71 12.99 7.97
N ASP A 157 -14.96 13.28 7.61
CA ASP A 157 -16.02 13.69 8.54
C ASP A 157 -16.81 12.53 9.16
N ASN A 158 -16.60 11.30 8.69
CA ASN A 158 -17.39 10.11 9.06
C ASN A 158 -16.62 9.09 9.92
N VAL A 159 -15.39 9.38 10.33
CA VAL A 159 -14.59 8.56 11.24
C VAL A 159 -13.71 9.44 12.13
N ASP A 160 -13.54 9.06 13.40
CA ASP A 160 -12.68 9.79 14.35
C ASP A 160 -11.21 9.38 14.22
N LYS A 161 -10.67 9.55 13.00
CA LYS A 161 -9.27 9.31 12.64
C LYS A 161 -8.86 10.25 11.52
N SER A 162 -7.61 10.68 11.58
CA SER A 162 -6.97 11.43 10.49
C SER A 162 -5.96 10.55 9.77
N LEU A 163 -5.85 10.72 8.46
CA LEU A 163 -4.77 10.16 7.65
C LEU A 163 -3.67 11.21 7.51
N ARG A 164 -2.43 10.82 7.79
CA ARG A 164 -1.23 11.62 7.53
C ARG A 164 -0.51 11.05 6.31
N ILE A 165 -0.08 11.93 5.42
CA ILE A 165 0.80 11.61 4.29
C ILE A 165 2.15 12.28 4.54
N ILE A 166 3.14 11.47 4.89
CA ILE A 166 4.48 11.92 5.26
C ILE A 166 5.41 11.60 4.10
N CYS A 167 5.98 12.64 3.50
CA CYS A 167 6.98 12.51 2.46
C CYS A 167 7.76 13.81 2.30
N ASN A 168 9.00 13.72 1.81
CA ASN A 168 9.82 14.91 1.52
C ASN A 168 9.41 15.52 0.17
N PHE A 169 8.18 16.05 0.09
CA PHE A 169 7.65 16.63 -1.14
C PHE A 169 8.29 18.00 -1.45
N ALA A 170 8.60 18.21 -2.73
CA ALA A 170 9.05 19.49 -3.26
C ALA A 170 7.88 20.45 -3.54
N GLY A 171 6.67 19.91 -3.74
CA GLY A 171 5.46 20.70 -3.92
C GLY A 171 4.20 19.85 -3.81
N PHE A 172 3.09 20.50 -3.41
CA PHE A 172 1.77 19.88 -3.40
C PHE A 172 0.77 20.80 -4.12
N LYS A 173 0.29 20.36 -5.27
CA LYS A 173 -0.76 21.03 -6.03
C LYS A 173 -2.10 20.39 -5.69
N ARG A 174 -2.82 21.00 -4.75
CA ARG A 174 -4.18 20.60 -4.36
C ARG A 174 -5.11 20.61 -5.57
N ASN A 175 -5.80 19.49 -5.78
CA ASN A 175 -6.83 19.35 -6.81
C ASN A 175 -7.77 18.21 -6.40
N PHE A 176 -8.92 18.56 -5.83
CA PHE A 176 -9.89 17.58 -5.34
C PHE A 176 -10.77 17.09 -6.47
N VAL A 177 -10.59 15.83 -6.87
CA VAL A 177 -11.35 15.21 -7.95
C VAL A 177 -11.89 13.87 -7.47
N TRP A 178 -13.20 13.72 -7.50
CA TRP A 178 -13.83 12.41 -7.27
C TRP A 178 -13.56 11.48 -8.46
N LYS A 179 -13.06 10.29 -8.15
CA LYS A 179 -12.78 9.20 -9.09
C LYS A 179 -13.76 8.07 -8.82
N GLU A 180 -14.50 7.69 -9.86
CA GLU A 180 -15.32 6.49 -9.82
C GLU A 180 -14.41 5.25 -9.87
N LEU A 181 -14.57 4.35 -8.90
CA LEU A 181 -13.89 3.07 -8.81
C LEU A 181 -14.89 1.96 -9.12
N ARG A 182 -14.52 1.03 -10.00
CA ARG A 182 -15.41 -0.04 -10.47
C ARG A 182 -14.85 -1.41 -10.13
N TYR A 183 -15.60 -2.19 -9.37
CA TYR A 183 -15.20 -3.51 -8.90
C TYR A 183 -15.87 -4.61 -9.74
N ASP A 184 -15.21 -5.02 -10.81
CA ASP A 184 -15.76 -5.97 -11.77
C ASP A 184 -16.06 -7.35 -11.15
N ILE A 185 -15.25 -7.84 -10.22
CA ILE A 185 -15.53 -9.12 -9.55
C ILE A 185 -16.77 -9.02 -8.64
N ASP A 186 -16.96 -7.89 -7.95
CA ASP A 186 -18.19 -7.69 -7.16
C ASP A 186 -19.42 -7.55 -8.07
N ARG A 187 -19.28 -6.89 -9.22
CA ARG A 187 -20.32 -6.81 -10.25
C ARG A 187 -20.72 -8.21 -10.74
N GLU A 188 -19.74 -9.07 -11.02
CA GLU A 188 -19.98 -10.46 -11.43
C GLU A 188 -20.70 -11.28 -10.36
N ARG A 189 -20.49 -10.97 -9.07
CA ARG A 189 -21.19 -11.59 -7.94
C ARG A 189 -22.58 -11.01 -7.67
N GLY A 190 -23.01 -9.98 -8.40
CA GLY A 190 -24.28 -9.28 -8.17
C GLY A 190 -24.27 -8.36 -6.95
N GLU A 191 -23.10 -8.00 -6.44
CA GLU A 191 -22.90 -7.09 -5.31
C GLU A 191 -22.82 -5.62 -5.77
N GLY A 192 -22.90 -4.68 -4.83
CA GLY A 192 -22.58 -3.29 -5.12
C GLY A 192 -21.11 -3.14 -5.53
N TRP A 193 -20.86 -2.42 -6.63
CA TRP A 193 -19.56 -2.41 -7.31
C TRP A 193 -19.06 -1.04 -7.77
N ILE A 194 -19.83 0.02 -7.52
CA ILE A 194 -19.43 1.40 -7.84
C ILE A 194 -19.11 2.11 -6.52
N ASP A 195 -17.87 2.58 -6.41
CA ASP A 195 -17.34 3.31 -5.26
C ASP A 195 -16.75 4.64 -5.75
N HIS A 196 -16.51 5.58 -4.83
CA HIS A 196 -15.94 6.88 -5.16
C HIS A 196 -14.78 7.18 -4.22
N GLY A 197 -13.59 7.35 -4.80
CA GLY A 197 -12.40 7.81 -4.10
C GLY A 197 -12.11 9.27 -4.42
N LEU A 198 -11.51 10.00 -3.48
CA LEU A 198 -11.09 11.39 -3.67
C LEU A 198 -9.61 11.44 -4.04
N GLU A 199 -9.28 11.82 -5.27
CA GLU A 199 -7.93 12.28 -5.62
C GLU A 199 -7.70 13.65 -4.94
N ILE A 200 -6.65 13.77 -4.12
CA ILE A 200 -6.38 15.01 -3.37
C ILE A 200 -5.49 16.02 -4.08
N GLY A 201 -4.92 15.61 -5.21
CA GLY A 201 -4.01 16.41 -6.02
C GLY A 201 -2.64 15.77 -6.19
N GLU A 202 -1.72 16.55 -6.75
CA GLU A 202 -0.40 16.08 -7.16
C GLU A 202 0.66 16.46 -6.13
N VAL A 203 1.34 15.47 -5.58
CA VAL A 203 2.51 15.63 -4.71
C VAL A 203 3.76 15.33 -5.54
N GLU A 204 4.65 16.31 -5.68
CA GLU A 204 5.93 16.17 -6.37
C GLU A 204 7.03 15.87 -5.35
N LEU A 205 7.84 14.85 -5.62
CA LEU A 205 8.97 14.43 -4.80
C LEU A 205 10.23 14.36 -5.68
N VAL A 206 11.38 14.62 -5.07
CA VAL A 206 12.68 14.37 -5.67
C VAL A 206 13.37 13.31 -4.83
N SER A 207 13.77 12.20 -5.46
CA SER A 207 14.50 11.16 -4.75
C SER A 207 15.85 11.69 -4.24
N LYS A 208 16.32 11.14 -3.13
CA LYS A 208 17.66 11.38 -2.58
C LYS A 208 18.41 10.07 -2.54
N GLY A 209 19.63 10.02 -3.08
CA GLY A 209 20.40 8.77 -3.19
C GLY A 209 19.69 7.68 -4.01
N GLY A 210 18.85 8.07 -4.96
CA GLY A 210 18.03 7.14 -5.74
C GLY A 210 16.79 6.62 -5.01
N GLU A 211 16.43 7.16 -3.84
CA GLU A 211 15.27 6.69 -3.07
C GLU A 211 14.27 7.81 -2.75
N ALA A 212 12.98 7.47 -2.79
CA ALA A 212 11.88 8.33 -2.36
C ALA A 212 10.86 7.51 -1.56
N TYR A 213 10.24 8.15 -0.56
CA TYR A 213 9.36 7.50 0.40
C TYR A 213 8.03 8.23 0.49
N VAL A 214 6.94 7.46 0.59
CA VAL A 214 5.60 7.96 0.89
C VAL A 214 5.03 7.12 2.02
N VAL A 215 4.70 7.76 3.14
CA VAL A 215 4.07 7.09 4.28
C VAL A 215 2.62 7.55 4.37
N PHE A 216 1.71 6.60 4.40
CA PHE A 216 0.30 6.80 4.72
C PHE A 216 0.04 6.19 6.09
N THR A 217 -0.35 6.98 7.08
CA THR A 217 -0.54 6.49 8.45
C THR A 217 -1.76 7.10 9.12
N VAL A 218 -2.44 6.31 9.96
CA VAL A 218 -3.47 6.81 10.90
C VAL A 218 -2.96 6.79 12.35
N GLU A 219 -1.66 6.52 12.53
CA GLU A 219 -0.98 6.55 13.82
C GLU A 219 -0.45 7.95 14.13
N ASP A 220 -0.47 8.30 15.41
CA ASP A 220 0.06 9.54 15.95
C ASP A 220 1.52 9.34 16.41
N LYS A 221 2.41 9.17 15.44
CA LYS A 221 3.86 9.09 15.65
C LYS A 221 4.65 9.53 14.42
N ASP A 222 5.90 9.89 14.61
CA ASP A 222 6.82 10.17 13.50
C ASP A 222 7.39 8.88 12.90
N TYR A 223 7.84 8.98 11.65
CA TYR A 223 8.37 7.86 10.89
C TYR A 223 9.76 8.18 10.34
N ASP A 224 10.69 7.28 10.62
CA ASP A 224 11.88 7.08 9.80
C ASP A 224 11.58 5.90 8.87
N PRO A 225 11.26 6.14 7.58
CA PRO A 225 10.85 5.09 6.67
C PRO A 225 11.92 4.00 6.49
N GLU A 226 13.20 4.36 6.49
CA GLU A 226 14.30 3.40 6.33
C GLU A 226 14.37 2.47 7.53
N LEU A 227 14.29 3.04 8.74
CA LEU A 227 14.28 2.27 9.98
C LEU A 227 13.07 1.34 10.08
N GLU A 228 11.86 1.81 9.74
CA GLU A 228 10.65 0.98 9.79
C GLU A 228 10.67 -0.15 8.76
N ILE A 229 11.21 0.09 7.57
CA ILE A 229 11.44 -0.97 6.57
C ILE A 229 12.43 -2.00 7.10
N LYS A 230 13.54 -1.56 7.68
CA LYS A 230 14.56 -2.44 8.26
C LYS A 230 13.96 -3.30 9.37
N LYS A 231 13.20 -2.72 10.31
CA LYS A 231 12.52 -3.46 11.38
C LYS A 231 11.61 -4.57 10.84
N GLU A 232 10.84 -4.29 9.78
CA GLU A 232 9.93 -5.29 9.21
C GLU A 232 10.68 -6.40 8.45
N ILE A 233 11.79 -6.09 7.77
CA ILE A 233 12.68 -7.10 7.18
C ILE A 233 13.29 -7.97 8.28
N ASP A 234 13.91 -7.36 9.30
CA ASP A 234 14.53 -8.06 10.42
C ASP A 234 13.53 -8.97 11.13
N ARG A 235 12.27 -8.54 11.29
CA ARG A 235 11.17 -9.35 11.86
C ARG A 235 10.90 -10.59 11.01
N ARG A 236 10.76 -10.44 9.69
CA ARG A 236 10.48 -11.56 8.78
C ARG A 236 11.65 -12.54 8.72
N GLU A 237 12.87 -12.03 8.68
CA GLU A 237 14.08 -12.86 8.76
C GLU A 237 14.16 -13.61 10.09
N SER A 238 13.82 -12.97 11.20
CA SER A 238 13.76 -13.61 12.51
C SER A 238 12.73 -14.74 12.55
N LEU A 239 11.56 -14.57 11.92
CA LEU A 239 10.56 -15.65 11.79
C LEU A 239 11.09 -16.82 10.96
N ILE A 240 11.73 -16.55 9.82
CA ILE A 240 12.33 -17.58 8.96
C ILE A 240 13.38 -18.36 9.75
N ASN A 241 14.32 -17.66 10.40
CA ASN A 241 15.40 -18.25 11.16
C ASN A 241 14.88 -19.08 12.36
N ALA A 242 13.87 -18.59 13.07
CA ALA A 242 13.27 -19.29 14.20
C ALA A 242 12.42 -20.51 13.79
N SER A 243 11.96 -20.59 12.53
CA SER A 243 11.07 -21.67 12.08
C SER A 243 11.77 -23.03 11.98
N GLY A 244 13.08 -23.06 11.73
CA GLY A 244 13.81 -24.29 11.42
C GLY A 244 13.38 -24.97 10.10
N LEU A 245 12.55 -24.31 9.28
CA LEU A 245 12.09 -24.84 7.99
C LEU A 245 13.16 -24.66 6.90
N PRO A 246 13.14 -25.50 5.84
CA PRO A 246 13.96 -25.28 4.65
C PRO A 246 13.70 -23.89 4.06
N SER A 247 14.74 -23.26 3.50
CA SER A 247 14.64 -21.89 2.98
C SER A 247 13.61 -21.75 1.86
N GLU A 248 13.36 -22.82 1.10
CA GLU A 248 12.33 -22.88 0.05
C GLU A 248 10.90 -22.72 0.60
N MET A 249 10.67 -23.00 1.88
CA MET A 249 9.38 -22.84 2.55
C MET A 249 9.16 -21.43 3.11
N SER A 250 10.16 -20.56 3.09
CA SER A 250 10.05 -19.19 3.61
C SER A 250 8.83 -18.42 3.06
N PRO A 251 8.48 -18.49 1.75
CA PRO A 251 7.29 -17.83 1.23
C PRO A 251 5.99 -18.35 1.87
N LEU A 252 5.89 -19.66 2.14
CA LEU A 252 4.72 -20.26 2.77
C LEU A 252 4.61 -19.87 4.26
N LEU A 253 5.75 -19.82 4.96
CA LEU A 253 5.82 -19.35 6.33
C LEU A 253 5.32 -17.90 6.46
N LEU A 254 5.82 -16.99 5.61
CA LEU A 254 5.40 -15.59 5.61
C LEU A 254 3.94 -15.42 5.17
N ALA A 255 3.46 -16.27 4.26
CA ALA A 255 2.04 -16.31 3.91
C ALA A 255 1.18 -16.72 5.11
N ALA A 256 1.60 -17.71 5.91
CA ALA A 256 0.90 -18.12 7.11
C ALA A 256 0.93 -17.03 8.21
N ASP A 257 2.08 -16.37 8.42
CA ASP A 257 2.23 -15.24 9.36
C ASP A 257 1.21 -14.12 9.08
N SER A 258 0.87 -13.90 7.80
CA SER A 258 -0.09 -12.87 7.40
C SER A 258 -1.50 -13.06 7.95
N PHE A 259 -1.85 -14.27 8.41
CA PHE A 259 -3.14 -14.56 9.03
C PHE A 259 -3.13 -14.48 10.56
N VAL A 260 -1.95 -14.33 11.18
CA VAL A 260 -1.81 -14.18 12.64
C VAL A 260 -2.00 -12.72 13.02
N VAL A 261 -3.05 -12.44 13.81
CA VAL A 261 -3.42 -11.07 14.17
C VAL A 261 -3.64 -10.91 15.67
N LYS A 262 -3.40 -9.71 16.18
CA LYS A 262 -3.65 -9.35 17.59
C LYS A 262 -5.14 -9.19 17.88
N ARG A 263 -5.61 -9.73 19.01
CA ARG A 263 -6.93 -9.50 19.60
C ARG A 263 -6.76 -9.27 21.10
N GLY A 264 -6.86 -8.02 21.53
CA GLY A 264 -6.54 -7.64 22.92
C GLY A 264 -5.11 -8.06 23.28
N ASN A 265 -4.97 -8.92 24.29
CA ASN A 265 -3.67 -9.46 24.73
C ASN A 265 -3.33 -10.83 24.13
N HIS A 266 -4.13 -11.32 23.19
CA HIS A 266 -3.94 -12.63 22.56
C HIS A 266 -3.65 -12.50 21.06
N SER A 267 -3.16 -13.58 20.47
CA SER A 267 -3.13 -13.78 19.03
C SER A 267 -4.34 -14.60 18.60
N THR A 268 -4.86 -14.33 17.41
CA THR A 268 -5.92 -15.10 16.75
C THR A 268 -5.56 -15.28 15.28
N ILE A 269 -6.22 -16.22 14.62
CA ILE A 269 -6.16 -16.36 13.16
C ILE A 269 -7.37 -15.64 12.56
N ILE A 270 -7.14 -14.89 11.48
CA ILE A 270 -8.21 -14.27 10.69
C ILE A 270 -8.71 -15.25 9.62
N ALA A 271 -10.02 -15.33 9.40
CA ALA A 271 -10.63 -16.25 8.43
C ALA A 271 -10.53 -15.79 6.96
N GLY A 272 -9.95 -14.61 6.69
CA GLY A 272 -9.80 -14.06 5.34
C GLY A 272 -9.63 -12.55 5.32
N TYR A 273 -9.15 -12.05 4.18
CA TYR A 273 -9.03 -10.61 3.88
C TYR A 273 -9.98 -10.23 2.73
N HIS A 274 -9.46 -10.02 1.52
CA HIS A 274 -10.26 -9.59 0.36
C HIS A 274 -10.97 -10.73 -0.38
N TRP A 275 -10.71 -11.98 -0.01
CA TRP A 275 -11.33 -13.18 -0.60
C TRP A 275 -12.62 -13.64 0.10
N PHE A 276 -13.08 -12.94 1.14
CA PHE A 276 -14.27 -13.32 1.91
C PHE A 276 -15.36 -12.25 1.85
#